data_AF-A0A382MXG9-F1
#
_entry.id   AF-A0A382MXG9-F1
#
_cell.length_a   1.000
_cell.length_b   1.000
_cell.length_c   1.000
_cell.angle_alpha   90.00
_cell.angle_beta   90.00
_cell.angle_gamma   90.00
#
_symmetry.space_group_name_H-M   'P 1'
#
loop_
_entity.id
_entity.type
_entity.pdbx_description
1 polymer ?
#
loop_
_entity_poly.entity_id
_entity_poly.type
_entity_poly.pdbx_seq_one_letter_code
_entity_poly.pdbx_strand_id
1 'polypeptide(L)'
;MPDTGLTTEQKQKYDRDGWVVLPSLFTADECDGLIQHMDAVHAGHIAIERFVPPAEGADHLIDADQCHIHDPVCRDFMLHPKLRAPLRDALDGDEPEGIKSHYWWKGSQWSQSWHCDGTALPGCIGVWMPLVDVDEGIGTLALQVGGHLCRKLHHDDLRSGKWAGYRTHSGDPDLGAGLKKEIFEENEAAGLEEVHIVARRGAVVIFDGYLWHRGL
;
A
#
# COMPACT_ATOMS: atom_id res chain seq x y z
N MET A 1 -5.46 23.71 -6.34
CA MET A 1 -5.81 23.06 -7.63
C MET A 1 -7.26 22.62 -7.55
N PRO A 2 -8.01 22.52 -8.66
CA PRO A 2 -9.36 21.94 -8.61
C PRO A 2 -9.31 20.53 -8.01
N ASP A 3 -10.31 20.22 -7.19
CA ASP A 3 -10.55 18.92 -6.55
C ASP A 3 -11.06 17.95 -7.63
N THR A 4 -10.15 17.49 -8.50
CA THR A 4 -10.51 16.62 -9.63
C THR A 4 -10.53 15.18 -9.15
N GLY A 5 -11.72 14.58 -9.18
CA GLY A 5 -11.93 13.18 -8.86
C GLY A 5 -11.48 12.22 -9.97
N LEU A 6 -11.91 10.97 -9.86
CA LEU A 6 -11.73 9.95 -10.89
C LEU A 6 -12.58 10.30 -12.13
N THR A 7 -12.00 10.11 -13.31
CA THR A 7 -12.80 10.07 -14.56
C THR A 7 -13.76 8.88 -14.54
N THR A 8 -14.80 8.91 -15.39
CA THR A 8 -15.74 7.79 -15.51
C THR A 8 -15.03 6.49 -15.88
N GLU A 9 -14.05 6.55 -16.79
CA GLU A 9 -13.25 5.39 -17.20
C GLU A 9 -12.38 4.87 -16.05
N GLN A 10 -11.81 5.77 -15.24
CA GLN A 10 -11.03 5.41 -14.06
C GLN A 10 -11.88 4.75 -12.97
N LYS A 11 -13.08 5.26 -12.69
CA LYS A 11 -14.02 4.63 -11.74
C LYS A 11 -14.49 3.26 -12.24
N GLN A 12 -14.87 3.15 -13.52
CA GLN A 12 -15.24 1.86 -14.11
C GLN A 12 -14.09 0.84 -14.06
N LYS A 13 -12.86 1.29 -14.29
CA LYS A 13 -11.67 0.46 -14.11
C LYS A 13 -11.48 0.04 -12.66
N TYR A 14 -11.57 0.97 -11.70
CA TYR A 14 -11.44 0.67 -10.28
C TYR A 14 -12.49 -0.37 -9.83
N ASP A 15 -13.75 -0.20 -10.22
CA ASP A 15 -14.84 -1.11 -9.85
C ASP A 15 -14.64 -2.52 -10.40
N ARG A 16 -14.20 -2.62 -11.66
CA ARG A 16 -13.97 -3.90 -12.35
C ARG A 16 -12.68 -4.60 -11.90
N ASP A 17 -11.59 -3.85 -11.83
CA ASP A 17 -10.24 -4.40 -11.67
C ASP A 17 -9.74 -4.35 -10.21
N GLY A 18 -10.39 -3.55 -9.38
CA GLY A 18 -10.03 -3.31 -7.98
C GLY A 18 -8.95 -2.27 -7.79
N TRP A 19 -8.45 -1.65 -8.87
CA TRP A 19 -7.38 -0.66 -8.78
C TRP A 19 -7.37 0.31 -9.96
N VAL A 20 -6.79 1.48 -9.73
CA VAL A 20 -6.60 2.53 -10.74
C VAL A 20 -5.31 3.31 -10.50
N VAL A 21 -4.68 3.77 -11.58
CA VAL A 21 -3.52 4.66 -11.53
C VAL A 21 -3.95 6.09 -11.85
N LEU A 22 -3.49 7.02 -11.02
CA LEU A 22 -3.52 8.46 -11.24
C LEU A 22 -2.11 8.89 -11.66
N PRO A 23 -1.87 9.09 -12.96
CA PRO A 23 -0.54 9.45 -13.44
C PRO A 23 -0.19 10.86 -12.96
N SER A 24 1.02 11.01 -12.41
CA SER A 24 1.61 12.32 -12.08
C SER A 24 0.73 13.22 -11.20
N LEU A 25 0.06 12.63 -10.20
CA LEU A 25 -0.72 13.39 -9.21
C LEU A 25 0.19 14.30 -8.38
N PHE A 26 1.39 13.82 -8.06
CA PHE A 26 2.44 14.57 -7.39
C PHE A 26 3.54 14.96 -8.37
N THR A 27 4.13 16.12 -8.13
CA THR A 27 5.28 16.65 -8.85
C THR A 27 6.57 16.01 -8.35
N ALA A 28 7.62 16.08 -9.16
CA ALA A 28 8.95 15.64 -8.77
C ALA A 28 9.42 16.32 -7.47
N ASP A 29 9.20 17.63 -7.33
CA ASP A 29 9.60 18.41 -6.15
C ASP A 29 8.86 17.97 -4.88
N GLU A 30 7.56 17.66 -4.98
CA GLU A 30 6.80 17.11 -3.85
C GLU A 30 7.39 15.75 -3.42
N CYS A 31 7.66 14.85 -4.39
CA CYS A 31 8.30 13.58 -4.08
C CYS A 31 9.71 13.76 -3.49
N ASP A 32 10.52 14.69 -4.01
CA ASP A 32 11.88 14.97 -3.53
C ASP A 32 11.86 15.50 -2.10
N GLY A 33 10.90 16.37 -1.79
CA GLY A 33 10.71 16.90 -0.44
C GLY A 33 10.41 15.78 0.57
N LEU A 34 9.54 14.84 0.22
CA LEU A 34 9.24 13.71 1.11
C LEU A 34 10.44 12.76 1.27
N ILE A 35 11.16 12.46 0.18
CA ILE A 35 12.37 11.62 0.24
C ILE A 35 13.41 12.28 1.14
N GLN A 36 13.72 13.56 0.92
CA GLN A 36 14.71 14.29 1.72
C GLN A 36 14.35 14.34 3.20
N HIS A 37 13.07 14.55 3.51
CA HIS A 37 12.57 14.53 4.88
C HIS A 37 12.77 13.15 5.53
N MET A 38 12.35 12.09 4.84
CA MET A 38 12.46 10.73 5.37
C MET A 38 13.92 10.27 5.46
N ASP A 39 14.78 10.65 4.53
CA ASP A 39 16.23 10.37 4.64
C ASP A 39 16.86 11.08 5.84
N ALA A 40 16.42 12.31 6.15
CA ALA A 40 16.85 13.01 7.36
C ALA A 40 16.33 12.34 8.64
N VAL A 41 15.11 11.78 8.62
CA VAL A 41 14.57 10.93 9.70
C VAL A 41 15.41 9.66 9.86
N HIS A 42 15.69 8.96 8.76
CA HIS A 42 16.47 7.73 8.74
C HIS A 42 17.91 7.96 9.24
N ALA A 43 18.51 9.12 8.90
CA ALA A 43 19.82 9.52 9.38
C ALA A 43 19.83 10.03 10.85
N GLY A 44 18.66 10.17 11.48
CA GLY A 44 18.52 10.71 12.83
C GLY A 44 18.72 12.23 12.94
N HIS A 45 18.76 12.95 11.83
CA HIS A 45 18.77 14.42 11.81
C HIS A 45 17.41 15.01 12.19
N ILE A 46 16.33 14.28 11.91
CA ILE A 46 14.97 14.58 12.35
C ILE A 46 14.53 13.47 13.31
N ALA A 47 14.15 13.84 14.52
CA ALA A 47 13.61 12.91 15.49
C ALA A 47 12.09 12.84 15.38
N ILE A 48 11.55 11.63 15.14
CA ILE A 48 10.12 11.33 15.23
C ILE A 48 9.89 10.51 16.50
N GLU A 49 8.84 10.84 17.26
CA GLU A 49 8.48 10.08 18.45
C GLU A 49 8.27 8.60 18.09
N ARG A 50 8.84 7.69 18.90
CA ARG A 50 8.74 6.23 18.73
C ARG A 50 9.43 5.66 17.48
N PHE A 51 10.04 6.50 16.65
CA PHE A 51 10.97 6.06 15.62
C PHE A 51 12.38 6.05 16.19
N VAL A 52 13.06 4.91 16.05
CA VAL A 52 14.48 4.79 16.39
C VAL A 52 15.22 4.58 15.08
N PRO A 53 16.07 5.54 14.65
CA PRO A 53 16.89 5.36 13.47
C PRO A 53 17.70 4.06 13.56
N PRO A 54 17.84 3.32 12.45
CA PRO A 54 18.61 2.08 12.45
C PRO A 54 20.08 2.37 12.81
N ALA A 55 20.69 1.44 13.54
CA ALA A 55 22.14 1.49 13.76
C ALA A 55 22.88 1.38 12.42
N GLU A 56 24.10 1.92 12.36
CA GLU A 56 24.95 1.82 11.17
C GLU A 56 25.12 0.35 10.73
N GLY A 57 24.78 0.03 9.47
CA GLY A 57 24.81 -1.33 8.93
C GLY A 57 23.56 -2.18 9.22
N ALA A 58 22.54 -1.65 9.90
CA ALA A 58 21.23 -2.29 10.07
C ALA A 58 20.28 -2.00 8.89
N ASP A 59 20.81 -2.08 7.66
CA ASP A 59 20.17 -1.73 6.38
C ASP A 59 18.94 -2.58 5.99
N HIS A 60 18.50 -3.46 6.90
CA HIS A 60 17.37 -4.39 6.78
C HIS A 60 16.15 -3.96 7.62
N LEU A 61 16.25 -2.85 8.38
CA LEU A 61 15.11 -2.15 8.97
C LEU A 61 14.76 -0.98 8.04
N ILE A 62 13.84 -1.24 7.12
CA ILE A 62 13.72 -0.51 5.84
C ILE A 62 12.41 0.27 5.73
N ASP A 63 11.67 0.39 6.84
CA ASP A 63 10.39 1.06 6.84
C ASP A 63 10.12 1.86 8.11
N ALA A 64 9.23 2.83 7.95
CA ALA A 64 8.69 3.60 9.04
C ALA A 64 7.16 3.51 8.99
N ASP A 65 6.59 2.88 10.02
CA ASP A 65 5.15 2.74 10.19
C ASP A 65 4.58 3.92 10.99
N GLN A 66 3.37 4.35 10.61
CA GLN A 66 2.55 5.32 11.33
C GLN A 66 3.24 6.67 11.64
N CYS A 67 4.24 7.07 10.85
CA CYS A 67 4.91 8.36 11.02
C CYS A 67 3.94 9.55 11.01
N HIS A 68 2.83 9.46 10.26
CA HIS A 68 1.79 10.50 10.21
C HIS A 68 1.20 10.89 11.59
N ILE A 69 1.31 10.03 12.62
CA ILE A 69 0.84 10.35 13.96
C ILE A 69 1.72 11.42 14.63
N HIS A 70 3.04 11.32 14.43
CA HIS A 70 4.04 12.11 15.17
C HIS A 70 4.82 13.08 14.28
N ASP A 71 4.72 12.95 12.96
CA ASP A 71 5.43 13.76 11.98
C ASP A 71 4.46 14.55 11.09
N PRO A 72 4.53 15.89 11.10
CA PRO A 72 3.61 16.72 10.34
C PRO A 72 3.80 16.58 8.82
N VAL A 73 5.01 16.29 8.33
CA VAL A 73 5.24 16.14 6.88
C VAL A 73 4.56 14.86 6.37
N CYS A 74 4.73 13.74 7.08
CA CYS A 74 4.03 12.49 6.77
C CYS A 74 2.50 12.65 6.87
N ARG A 75 2.02 13.37 7.90
CA ARG A 75 0.58 13.64 8.07
C ARG A 75 0.02 14.47 6.91
N ASP A 76 0.72 15.53 6.53
CA ASP A 76 0.25 16.45 5.50
C ASP A 76 0.26 15.78 4.11
N PHE A 77 1.18 14.82 3.88
CA PHE A 77 1.15 13.93 2.71
C PHE A 77 -0.04 12.97 2.73
N MET A 78 -0.33 12.35 3.88
CA MET A 78 -1.48 11.45 4.03
C MET A 78 -2.81 12.18 3.77
N LEU A 79 -2.92 13.43 4.23
CA LEU A 79 -4.10 14.28 4.09
C LEU A 79 -4.04 15.19 2.87
N HIS A 80 -3.16 14.89 1.91
CA HIS A 80 -2.87 15.82 0.83
C HIS A 80 -4.14 16.12 0.00
N PRO A 81 -4.49 17.39 -0.27
CA PRO A 81 -5.77 17.72 -0.92
C PRO A 81 -5.98 17.08 -2.29
N LYS A 82 -4.90 16.77 -3.01
CA LYS A 82 -4.96 16.09 -4.32
C LYS A 82 -5.51 14.66 -4.25
N LEU A 83 -5.44 14.02 -3.07
CA LEU A 83 -5.96 12.68 -2.87
C LEU A 83 -7.46 12.68 -2.57
N ARG A 84 -8.00 13.79 -2.05
CA ARG A 84 -9.34 13.83 -1.46
C ARG A 84 -10.44 13.41 -2.46
N ALA A 85 -10.65 14.13 -3.55
CA ALA A 85 -11.69 13.76 -4.51
C ALA A 85 -11.52 12.34 -5.10
N PRO A 86 -10.33 11.91 -5.56
CA PRO A 86 -10.15 10.56 -6.07
C PRO A 86 -10.47 9.45 -5.04
N LEU A 87 -10.11 9.66 -3.77
CA LEU A 87 -10.42 8.71 -2.71
C LEU A 87 -11.91 8.71 -2.35
N ARG A 88 -12.56 9.88 -2.34
CA ARG A 88 -14.02 9.96 -2.17
C ARG A 88 -14.75 9.20 -3.26
N ASP A 89 -14.31 9.34 -4.51
CA ASP A 89 -14.92 8.59 -5.61
C ASP A 89 -14.69 7.08 -5.46
N ALA A 90 -13.50 6.64 -5.04
CA ALA A 90 -13.20 5.24 -4.75
C ALA A 90 -13.99 4.67 -3.54
N LEU A 91 -14.43 5.54 -2.63
CA LEU A 91 -15.27 5.23 -1.46
C LEU A 91 -16.76 5.55 -1.69
N ASP A 92 -17.20 5.58 -2.96
CA ASP A 92 -18.60 5.82 -3.34
C ASP A 92 -19.23 7.10 -2.72
N GLY A 93 -18.39 8.11 -2.49
CA GLY A 93 -18.77 9.44 -2.02
C GLY A 93 -18.44 9.72 -0.55
N ASP A 94 -18.10 8.69 0.23
CA ASP A 94 -17.73 8.81 1.64
C ASP A 94 -16.42 9.58 1.81
N GLU A 95 -16.29 10.29 2.93
CA GLU A 95 -15.09 11.09 3.22
C GLU A 95 -13.95 10.17 3.69
N PRO A 96 -12.76 10.22 3.06
CA PRO A 96 -11.65 9.36 3.45
C PRO A 96 -11.05 9.78 4.79
N GLU A 97 -10.74 8.79 5.63
CA GLU A 97 -10.00 8.96 6.88
C GLU A 97 -8.62 8.31 6.77
N GLY A 98 -7.58 9.04 7.21
CA GLY A 98 -6.22 8.51 7.25
C GLY A 98 -6.00 7.62 8.48
N ILE A 99 -5.91 6.30 8.28
CA ILE A 99 -5.80 5.33 9.39
C ILE A 99 -4.41 4.71 9.58
N LYS A 100 -3.62 4.55 8.50
CA LYS A 100 -2.32 3.87 8.52
C LYS A 100 -1.44 4.40 7.39
N SER A 101 -0.14 4.52 7.64
CA SER A 101 0.86 4.88 6.62
C SER A 101 2.12 4.06 6.80
N HIS A 102 2.75 3.66 5.71
CA HIS A 102 4.12 3.12 5.73
C HIS A 102 4.98 3.88 4.72
N TYR A 103 6.21 4.19 5.11
CA TYR A 103 7.24 4.62 4.18
C TYR A 103 8.26 3.50 4.01
N TRP A 104 8.64 3.18 2.77
CA TRP A 104 9.60 2.13 2.45
C TRP A 104 10.82 2.74 1.75
N TRP A 105 12.04 2.57 2.29
CA TRP A 105 13.28 3.01 1.63
C TRP A 105 13.77 2.00 0.57
N LYS A 106 13.37 0.74 0.68
CA LYS A 106 13.63 -0.34 -0.29
C LYS A 106 12.37 -1.19 -0.43
N GLY A 107 12.36 -2.11 -1.39
CA GLY A 107 11.25 -3.04 -1.63
C GLY A 107 10.76 -3.74 -0.35
N SER A 108 9.47 -4.06 -0.33
CA SER A 108 8.77 -4.62 0.83
C SER A 108 8.57 -6.13 0.74
N GLN A 109 9.26 -6.83 -0.17
CA GLN A 109 9.06 -8.25 -0.45
C GLN A 109 9.26 -9.18 0.76
N TRP A 110 10.05 -8.73 1.75
CA TRP A 110 10.34 -9.50 2.96
C TRP A 110 9.22 -9.43 4.01
N SER A 111 8.38 -8.39 3.96
CA SER A 111 7.35 -8.11 4.99
C SER A 111 5.94 -8.00 4.41
N GLN A 112 5.81 -7.94 3.09
CA GLN A 112 4.55 -7.79 2.36
C GLN A 112 4.40 -8.94 1.35
N SER A 113 4.24 -10.18 1.86
CA SER A 113 3.83 -11.34 1.06
C SER A 113 2.39 -11.17 0.56
N TRP A 114 1.82 -12.15 -0.14
CA TRP A 114 0.43 -12.09 -0.61
C TRP A 114 -0.54 -11.88 0.55
N HIS A 115 -1.29 -10.78 0.49
CA HIS A 115 -2.29 -10.42 1.48
C HIS A 115 -3.35 -9.47 0.88
N CYS A 116 -4.33 -9.10 1.70
CA CYS A 116 -5.22 -7.97 1.45
C CYS A 116 -5.51 -7.22 2.77
N ASP A 117 -5.41 -5.90 2.74
CA ASP A 117 -5.51 -5.03 3.92
C ASP A 117 -6.87 -5.08 4.60
N GLY A 118 -7.93 -5.28 3.80
CA GLY A 118 -9.33 -5.36 4.21
C GLY A 118 -9.63 -6.50 5.19
N THR A 119 -8.74 -7.49 5.30
CA THR A 119 -8.88 -8.57 6.29
C THR A 119 -8.59 -8.08 7.71
N ALA A 120 -7.63 -7.17 7.86
CA ALA A 120 -7.25 -6.56 9.14
C ALA A 120 -7.97 -5.22 9.38
N LEU A 121 -8.29 -4.50 8.31
CA LEU A 121 -8.93 -3.19 8.30
C LEU A 121 -10.14 -3.18 7.34
N PRO A 122 -11.28 -3.78 7.73
CA PRO A 122 -12.45 -3.85 6.86
C PRO A 122 -12.91 -2.48 6.36
N GLY A 123 -13.21 -2.39 5.07
CA GLY A 123 -13.65 -1.15 4.41
C GLY A 123 -12.53 -0.17 4.07
N CYS A 124 -11.25 -0.53 4.29
CA CYS A 124 -10.14 0.31 3.85
C CYS A 124 -9.94 0.28 2.33
N ILE A 125 -9.27 1.30 1.83
CA ILE A 125 -8.66 1.36 0.50
C ILE A 125 -7.17 1.62 0.66
N GLY A 126 -6.38 1.03 -0.21
CA GLY A 126 -4.93 1.23 -0.27
C GLY A 126 -4.56 2.38 -1.21
N VAL A 127 -3.55 3.14 -0.81
CA VAL A 127 -2.94 4.19 -1.64
C VAL A 127 -1.44 3.95 -1.64
N TRP A 128 -0.90 3.59 -2.80
CA TRP A 128 0.53 3.40 -2.99
C TRP A 128 1.09 4.48 -3.92
N MET A 129 2.17 5.14 -3.48
CA MET A 129 2.77 6.27 -4.18
C MET A 129 4.26 6.00 -4.40
N PRO A 130 4.68 5.70 -5.64
CA PRO A 130 6.09 5.60 -5.96
C PRO A 130 6.73 7.00 -5.98
N LEU A 131 7.70 7.20 -5.08
CA LEU A 131 8.44 8.46 -4.96
C LEU A 131 9.60 8.56 -5.97
N VAL A 132 9.94 7.44 -6.60
CA VAL A 132 10.89 7.29 -7.70
C VAL A 132 10.21 6.52 -8.83
N ASP A 133 10.83 6.45 -10.00
CA ASP A 133 10.37 5.53 -11.06
C ASP A 133 10.59 4.09 -10.60
N VAL A 134 9.57 3.24 -10.77
CA VAL A 134 9.57 1.85 -10.31
C VAL A 134 9.12 0.90 -11.40
N ASP A 135 9.78 -0.25 -11.43
CA ASP A 135 9.51 -1.40 -12.27
C ASP A 135 9.88 -2.68 -11.50
N GLU A 136 9.76 -3.83 -12.18
CA GLU A 136 10.12 -5.13 -11.60
C GLU A 136 11.59 -5.23 -11.15
N GLY A 137 12.49 -4.45 -11.75
CA GLY A 137 13.92 -4.50 -11.42
C GLY A 137 14.28 -3.76 -10.14
N ILE A 138 13.50 -2.75 -9.77
CA ILE A 138 13.70 -1.92 -8.56
C ILE A 138 12.85 -2.44 -7.38
N GLY A 139 11.77 -3.14 -7.68
CA GLY A 139 10.76 -3.58 -6.72
C GLY A 139 9.50 -2.75 -6.89
N THR A 140 8.36 -3.44 -7.03
CA THR A 140 7.07 -2.80 -7.30
C THR A 140 5.91 -3.52 -6.63
N LEU A 141 4.72 -2.93 -6.72
CA LEU A 141 3.47 -3.52 -6.30
C LEU A 141 2.99 -4.53 -7.34
N ALA A 142 2.71 -5.76 -6.92
CA ALA A 142 1.99 -6.75 -7.71
C ALA A 142 0.54 -6.85 -7.21
N LEU A 143 -0.42 -6.90 -8.13
CA LEU A 143 -1.85 -6.96 -7.86
C LEU A 143 -2.49 -8.13 -8.61
N GLN A 144 -3.48 -8.80 -8.01
CA GLN A 144 -4.32 -9.77 -8.73
C GLN A 144 -5.61 -9.10 -9.20
N VAL A 145 -5.72 -8.85 -10.51
CA VAL A 145 -6.82 -8.06 -11.10
C VAL A 145 -8.18 -8.71 -10.82
N GLY A 146 -9.11 -7.92 -10.26
CA GLY A 146 -10.46 -8.39 -9.94
C GLY A 146 -10.54 -9.25 -8.66
N GLY A 147 -9.41 -9.51 -7.98
CA GLY A 147 -9.37 -10.35 -6.79
C GLY A 147 -10.21 -9.84 -5.61
N HIS A 148 -10.55 -8.54 -5.59
CA HIS A 148 -11.44 -7.93 -4.59
C HIS A 148 -12.90 -8.41 -4.70
N LEU A 149 -13.31 -8.91 -5.86
CA LEU A 149 -14.64 -9.50 -6.10
C LEU A 149 -14.73 -10.98 -5.72
N CYS A 150 -13.58 -11.61 -5.44
CA CYS A 150 -13.51 -13.03 -5.14
C CYS A 150 -13.79 -13.35 -3.66
N ARG A 151 -13.75 -14.64 -3.34
CA ARG A 151 -13.88 -15.14 -1.97
C ARG A 151 -12.80 -14.51 -1.08
N LYS A 152 -13.24 -13.98 0.06
CA LYS A 152 -12.36 -13.38 1.07
C LYS A 152 -11.92 -14.47 2.06
N LEU A 153 -10.65 -14.45 2.43
CA LEU A 153 -10.07 -15.31 3.46
C LEU A 153 -9.36 -14.43 4.48
N HIS A 154 -9.75 -14.54 5.73
CA HIS A 154 -9.14 -13.76 6.80
C HIS A 154 -7.92 -14.51 7.35
N HIS A 155 -6.94 -13.77 7.86
CA HIS A 155 -5.74 -14.38 8.47
C HIS A 155 -6.11 -15.38 9.58
N ASP A 156 -7.16 -15.10 10.34
CA ASP A 156 -7.62 -15.96 11.42
C ASP A 156 -8.28 -17.27 10.92
N ASP A 157 -8.72 -17.35 9.66
CA ASP A 157 -9.25 -18.58 9.07
C ASP A 157 -8.14 -19.62 8.84
N LEU A 158 -6.89 -19.16 8.66
CA LEU A 158 -5.71 -20.01 8.42
C LEU A 158 -4.82 -20.19 9.64
N ARG A 159 -5.04 -19.41 10.70
CA ARG A 159 -4.23 -19.50 11.92
C ARG A 159 -4.77 -20.59 12.85
N SER A 160 -3.97 -21.65 13.01
CA SER A 160 -4.17 -22.61 14.10
C SER A 160 -3.20 -22.32 15.26
N GLY A 161 -3.65 -22.54 16.50
CA GLY A 161 -2.77 -22.50 17.69
C GLY A 161 -2.46 -21.11 18.26
N LYS A 162 -1.27 -20.96 18.86
CA LYS A 162 -0.86 -19.85 19.76
C LYS A 162 -0.96 -18.43 19.16
N TRP A 163 -1.06 -18.32 17.83
CA TRP A 163 -1.12 -17.05 17.10
C TRP A 163 -2.54 -16.65 16.65
N ALA A 164 -3.54 -17.50 16.90
CA ALA A 164 -4.95 -17.15 16.65
C ALA A 164 -5.33 -15.88 17.43
N GLY A 165 -5.80 -14.84 16.74
CA GLY A 165 -6.18 -13.56 17.33
C GLY A 165 -5.03 -12.57 17.61
N TYR A 166 -3.76 -12.90 17.29
CA TYR A 166 -2.66 -11.93 17.35
C TYR A 166 -2.42 -11.32 15.97
N ARG A 167 -2.60 -10.00 15.81
CA ARG A 167 -2.38 -9.26 14.55
C ARG A 167 -0.89 -9.19 14.16
N THR A 168 -0.22 -10.30 13.88
CA THR A 168 1.10 -10.26 13.24
C THR A 168 0.93 -10.06 11.73
N HIS A 169 1.80 -9.20 11.22
CA HIS A 169 1.80 -8.64 9.86
C HIS A 169 1.95 -9.71 8.77
N SER A 170 1.69 -9.28 7.53
CA SER A 170 1.93 -9.93 6.22
C SER A 170 3.35 -10.49 5.99
N GLY A 171 4.23 -10.45 7.00
CA GLY A 171 5.58 -11.02 7.00
C GLY A 171 5.69 -12.41 7.62
N ASP A 172 4.60 -13.05 8.05
CA ASP A 172 4.59 -14.47 8.43
C ASP A 172 4.68 -15.35 7.16
N PRO A 173 5.79 -16.07 6.91
CA PRO A 173 5.97 -16.82 5.67
C PRO A 173 5.00 -17.99 5.53
N ASP A 174 4.63 -18.64 6.63
CA ASP A 174 3.74 -19.81 6.61
C ASP A 174 2.30 -19.37 6.31
N LEU A 175 1.86 -18.28 6.95
CA LEU A 175 0.57 -17.65 6.66
C LEU A 175 0.52 -17.17 5.21
N GLY A 176 1.56 -16.47 4.74
CA GLY A 176 1.62 -15.98 3.36
C GLY A 176 1.58 -17.13 2.33
N ALA A 177 2.28 -18.23 2.60
CA ALA A 177 2.23 -19.42 1.74
C ALA A 177 0.83 -20.08 1.74
N GLY A 178 0.18 -20.16 2.92
CA GLY A 178 -1.20 -20.67 3.04
C GLY A 178 -2.20 -19.81 2.28
N LEU A 179 -2.15 -18.49 2.45
CA LEU A 179 -3.03 -17.53 1.77
C LEU A 179 -2.85 -17.60 0.25
N LYS A 180 -1.60 -17.66 -0.22
CA LYS A 180 -1.30 -17.83 -1.65
C LYS A 180 -1.95 -19.10 -2.20
N LYS A 181 -1.71 -20.24 -1.55
CA LYS A 181 -2.21 -21.54 -2.00
C LYS A 181 -3.74 -21.61 -2.03
N GLU A 182 -4.40 -21.02 -1.05
CA GLU A 182 -5.85 -21.17 -0.93
C GLU A 182 -6.65 -20.20 -1.79
N ILE A 183 -6.18 -18.96 -1.96
CA ILE A 183 -6.97 -17.93 -2.67
C ILE A 183 -6.30 -17.46 -3.94
N PHE A 184 -5.02 -17.12 -3.89
CA PHE A 184 -4.35 -16.61 -5.07
C PHE A 184 -4.36 -17.66 -6.20
N GLU A 185 -4.00 -18.91 -5.89
CA GLU A 185 -4.01 -20.01 -6.86
C GLU A 185 -5.44 -20.42 -7.28
N GLU A 186 -6.45 -20.28 -6.40
CA GLU A 186 -7.86 -20.47 -6.77
C GLU A 186 -8.30 -19.44 -7.80
N ASN A 187 -7.97 -18.16 -7.55
CA ASN A 187 -8.28 -17.06 -8.45
C ASN A 187 -7.52 -17.18 -9.79
N GLU A 188 -6.25 -17.60 -9.76
CA GLU A 188 -5.47 -17.86 -10.97
C GLU A 188 -6.09 -19.00 -11.79
N ALA A 189 -6.51 -20.09 -11.14
CA ALA A 189 -7.22 -21.18 -11.79
C ALA A 189 -8.59 -20.74 -12.38
N ALA A 190 -9.21 -19.70 -11.82
CA ALA A 190 -10.40 -19.05 -12.35
C ALA A 190 -10.12 -18.04 -13.47
N GLY A 191 -8.85 -17.82 -13.82
CA GLY A 191 -8.40 -16.97 -14.92
C GLY A 191 -8.09 -15.52 -14.55
N LEU A 192 -7.95 -15.20 -13.26
CA LEU A 192 -7.49 -13.87 -12.83
C LEU A 192 -5.98 -13.75 -13.02
N GLU A 193 -5.55 -12.56 -13.46
CA GLU A 193 -4.16 -12.28 -13.79
C GLU A 193 -3.46 -11.51 -12.67
N GLU A 194 -2.18 -11.80 -12.47
CA GLU A 194 -1.25 -10.94 -11.73
C GLU A 194 -0.70 -9.85 -12.65
N VAL A 195 -0.76 -8.60 -12.21
CA VAL A 195 -0.15 -7.46 -12.89
C VAL A 195 0.91 -6.82 -12.00
N HIS A 196 2.04 -6.46 -12.60
CA HIS A 196 3.11 -5.74 -11.93
C HIS A 196 3.01 -4.27 -12.32
N ILE A 197 2.94 -3.40 -11.32
CA ILE A 197 2.71 -1.99 -11.57
C ILE A 197 4.02 -1.33 -12.03
N VAL A 198 4.09 -0.93 -13.29
CA VAL A 198 5.16 -0.03 -13.75
C VAL A 198 4.64 1.39 -13.64
N ALA A 199 5.22 2.17 -12.74
CA ALA A 199 4.74 3.51 -12.42
C ALA A 199 5.89 4.51 -12.39
N ARG A 200 5.58 5.71 -12.89
CA ARG A 200 6.49 6.85 -12.80
C ARG A 200 6.35 7.52 -11.45
N ARG A 201 7.44 8.14 -11.03
CA ARG A 201 7.51 9.06 -9.93
C ARG A 201 6.29 10.00 -9.88
N GLY A 202 5.68 10.11 -8.70
CA GLY A 202 4.55 11.00 -8.44
C GLY A 202 3.21 10.49 -8.97
N ALA A 203 3.17 9.30 -9.57
CA ALA A 203 1.91 8.58 -9.74
C ALA A 203 1.32 8.17 -8.39
N VAL A 204 0.03 7.84 -8.39
CA VAL A 204 -0.65 7.20 -7.26
C VAL A 204 -1.45 6.01 -7.77
N VAL A 205 -1.31 4.88 -7.10
CA VAL A 205 -2.15 3.70 -7.30
C VAL A 205 -3.14 3.64 -6.15
N ILE A 206 -4.43 3.71 -6.48
CA ILE A 206 -5.50 3.45 -5.52
C ILE A 206 -5.98 2.02 -5.78
N PHE A 207 -6.11 1.23 -4.72
CA PHE A 207 -6.60 -0.14 -4.81
C PHE A 207 -7.57 -0.48 -3.68
N ASP A 208 -8.52 -1.36 -3.95
CA ASP A 208 -9.49 -1.86 -2.99
C ASP A 208 -8.78 -2.61 -1.86
N GLY A 209 -9.21 -2.43 -0.61
CA GLY A 209 -8.58 -3.10 0.53
C GLY A 209 -8.66 -4.63 0.46
N TYR A 210 -9.62 -5.21 -0.27
CA TYR A 210 -9.71 -6.64 -0.51
C TYR A 210 -8.99 -7.11 -1.77
N LEU A 211 -8.32 -6.21 -2.52
CA LEU A 211 -7.50 -6.60 -3.63
C LEU A 211 -6.24 -7.33 -3.14
N TRP A 212 -6.02 -8.52 -3.69
CA TRP A 212 -4.83 -9.32 -3.38
C TRP A 212 -3.59 -8.67 -3.95
N HIS A 213 -2.59 -8.44 -3.11
CA HIS A 213 -1.36 -7.77 -3.49
C HIS A 213 -0.14 -8.21 -2.69
N ARG A 214 1.04 -7.86 -3.20
CA ARG A 214 2.35 -8.06 -2.54
C ARG A 214 3.39 -7.05 -3.03
N GLY A 215 4.46 -6.89 -2.27
CA GLY A 215 5.67 -6.22 -2.74
C GLY A 215 6.61 -7.18 -3.47
N LEU A 216 7.30 -6.68 -4.50
CA LEU A 216 8.38 -7.35 -5.24
C LEU A 216 9.75 -6.79 -4.86
#